data_AF-A0A962X4S9-F1
#
_entry.id   AF-A0A962X4S9-F1
#
_cell.length_a   1.000
_cell.length_b   1.000
_cell.length_c   1.000
_cell.angle_alpha   90.00
_cell.angle_beta   90.00
_cell.angle_gamma   90.00
#
_symmetry.space_group_name_H-M   'P 1'
#
loop_
_entity.id
_entity.type
_entity.pdbx_description
1 polymer ?
#
loop_
_entity_poly.entity_id
_entity_poly.type
_entity_poly.pdbx_seq_one_letter_code
_entity_poly.pdbx_strand_id
1 'polypeptide(L)'
;MAEKAPMIELRTSPHVRRAQSVDQIMRNVVYALLPVCAFSVYQFGISAFALLLIALLACIGTEHLFCRLSDKPTTVGDYSAVISGLLLA
;
A
#
# COMPACT_ATOMS: atom_id res chain seq x y z
N MET A 1 7.05 11.68 -63.54
CA MET A 1 6.78 10.45 -62.77
C MET A 1 7.57 10.56 -61.47
N ALA A 2 6.99 11.19 -60.44
CA ALA A 2 7.67 11.41 -59.16
C ALA A 2 7.11 10.40 -58.16
N GLU A 3 7.95 9.45 -57.77
CA GLU A 3 7.62 8.35 -56.85
C GLU A 3 7.43 8.92 -55.43
N LYS A 4 6.25 8.70 -54.86
CA LYS A 4 5.85 9.20 -53.53
C LYS A 4 6.37 8.23 -52.48
N ALA A 5 7.42 8.60 -51.77
CA ALA A 5 8.00 7.79 -50.68
C ALA A 5 6.93 7.43 -49.63
N PRO A 6 6.94 6.22 -49.07
CA PRO A 6 5.95 5.78 -48.10
C PRO A 6 6.08 6.59 -46.81
N MET A 7 4.95 7.11 -46.33
CA MET A 7 4.85 7.85 -45.07
C MET A 7 4.99 6.86 -43.91
N ILE A 8 6.21 6.69 -43.39
CA ILE A 8 6.48 5.84 -42.22
C ILE A 8 6.20 6.67 -40.96
N GLU A 9 5.09 6.37 -40.32
CA GLU A 9 4.68 7.01 -39.08
C GLU A 9 5.43 6.35 -37.90
N LEU A 10 6.55 6.94 -37.45
CA LEU A 10 7.19 6.56 -36.20
C LEU A 10 6.34 7.03 -35.03
N ARG A 11 5.50 6.14 -34.49
CA ARG A 11 4.83 6.36 -33.20
C ARG A 11 5.68 5.84 -32.06
N THR A 12 5.69 6.57 -30.96
CA THR A 12 6.31 6.11 -29.71
C THR A 12 5.65 4.80 -29.27
N SER A 13 6.44 3.93 -28.65
CA SER A 13 5.96 2.64 -28.12
C SER A 13 4.68 2.85 -27.31
N PRO A 14 3.66 1.98 -27.45
CA PRO A 14 2.41 2.12 -26.71
C PRO A 14 2.70 2.09 -25.20
N HIS A 15 2.71 3.26 -24.56
CA HIS A 15 2.86 3.34 -23.12
C HIS A 15 1.47 3.09 -22.52
N VAL A 16 1.20 1.81 -22.20
CA VAL A 16 -0.03 1.39 -21.54
C VAL A 16 -0.13 2.10 -20.19
N ARG A 17 -0.89 3.20 -20.14
CA ARG A 17 -1.23 3.88 -18.89
C ARG A 17 -2.32 3.08 -18.18
N ARG A 18 -1.94 1.99 -17.51
CA ARG A 18 -2.81 1.38 -16.52
C ARG A 18 -2.69 2.22 -15.25
N ALA A 19 -3.73 3.00 -14.93
CA ALA A 19 -3.78 3.74 -13.68
C ALA A 19 -3.99 2.74 -12.53
N GLN A 20 -2.91 2.23 -11.94
CA GLN A 20 -3.01 1.63 -10.62
C GLN A 20 -3.08 2.75 -9.59
N SER A 21 -4.12 2.71 -8.77
CA SER A 21 -4.25 3.65 -7.66
C SER A 21 -3.28 3.27 -6.53
N VAL A 22 -2.79 4.26 -5.79
CA VAL A 22 -1.92 4.04 -4.63
C VAL A 22 -2.60 3.14 -3.60
N ASP A 23 -3.92 3.33 -3.39
CA ASP A 23 -4.73 2.51 -2.49
C ASP A 23 -4.69 1.01 -2.86
N GLN A 24 -4.80 0.68 -4.14
CA GLN A 24 -4.67 -0.71 -4.61
C GLN A 24 -3.29 -1.30 -4.29
N ILE A 25 -2.23 -0.51 -4.44
CA ILE A 25 -0.87 -0.97 -4.14
C ILE A 25 -0.73 -1.22 -2.64
N MET A 26 -1.16 -0.28 -1.79
CA MET A 26 -1.09 -0.41 -0.34
C MET A 26 -1.90 -1.61 0.17
N ARG A 27 -3.10 -1.82 -0.37
CA ARG A 27 -3.91 -2.99 -0.05
C ARG A 27 -3.25 -4.30 -0.45
N ASN A 28 -2.56 -4.35 -1.60
CA ASN A 28 -1.79 -5.51 -2.01
C ASN A 28 -0.62 -5.82 -1.06
N VAL A 29 0.03 -4.79 -0.50
CA VAL A 29 1.09 -4.98 0.52
C VAL A 29 0.52 -5.62 1.78
N VAL A 30 -0.63 -5.16 2.26
CA VAL A 30 -1.31 -5.78 3.42
C VAL A 30 -1.62 -7.25 3.13
N TYR A 31 -2.14 -7.57 1.94
CA TYR A 31 -2.40 -8.96 1.56
C TYR A 31 -1.14 -9.82 1.46
N ALA A 32 -0.02 -9.24 1.02
CA ALA A 32 1.26 -9.94 0.99
C ALA A 32 1.82 -10.22 2.40
N LEU A 33 1.52 -9.37 3.38
CA LEU A 33 1.97 -9.51 4.77
C LEU A 33 1.11 -10.48 5.59
N LEU A 34 -0.17 -10.67 5.27
CA LEU A 34 -1.05 -11.60 5.98
C LEU A 34 -0.47 -13.01 6.22
N PRO A 35 0.08 -13.73 5.21
CA PRO A 35 0.65 -15.06 5.45
C PRO A 35 1.86 -15.02 6.39
N VAL A 36 2.65 -13.94 6.37
CA VAL A 36 3.80 -13.75 7.25
C VAL A 36 3.33 -13.54 8.69
N CYS A 37 2.31 -12.70 8.91
CA CYS A 37 1.71 -12.48 10.22
C CYS A 37 1.04 -13.75 10.77
N ALA A 38 0.41 -14.56 9.91
CA ALA A 38 -0.15 -15.83 10.32
C ALA A 38 0.94 -16.81 10.78
N PHE A 39 2.06 -16.86 10.05
CA PHE A 39 3.20 -17.70 10.42
C PHE A 39 3.87 -17.23 11.71
N SER A 40 4.03 -15.92 11.92
CA SER A 40 4.62 -15.38 13.15
C SER A 40 3.78 -15.74 14.38
N VAL A 41 2.45 -15.65 14.29
CA VAL A 41 1.55 -16.07 15.38
C VAL A 41 1.60 -17.59 15.61
N TYR A 42 1.72 -18.40 14.55
CA TYR A 42 1.86 -19.85 14.70
C TYR A 42 3.17 -20.23 15.43
N GLN A 43 4.28 -19.57 15.10
CA GLN A 43 5.60 -19.90 15.65
C GLN A 43 5.82 -19.35 17.07
N PHE A 44 5.36 -18.13 17.34
CA PHE A 44 5.61 -17.41 18.60
C PHE A 44 4.40 -17.40 19.55
N GLY A 45 3.24 -17.88 19.09
CA GLY A 45 2.02 -18.02 19.89
C GLY A 45 1.34 -16.68 20.20
N ILE A 46 0.66 -16.64 21.36
CA ILE A 46 -0.22 -15.55 21.77
C ILE A 46 0.54 -14.22 21.98
N SER A 47 1.80 -14.29 22.40
CA SER A 47 2.62 -13.10 22.62
C SER A 47 2.82 -12.27 21.35
N ALA A 48 3.08 -12.91 20.21
CA ALA A 48 3.23 -12.23 18.93
C ALA A 48 1.90 -11.64 18.45
N PHE A 49 0.79 -12.33 18.68
CA PHE A 49 -0.53 -11.80 18.35
C PHE A 49 -0.87 -10.54 19.15
N ALA A 50 -0.59 -10.55 20.46
CA ALA A 50 -0.82 -9.37 21.31
C ALA A 50 0.05 -8.18 20.87
N LEU A 51 1.31 -8.42 20.51
CA LEU A 51 2.22 -7.39 20.03
C LEU A 51 1.75 -6.79 18.70
N LEU A 52 1.38 -7.62 17.73
CA LEU A 52 0.78 -7.19 16.46
C LEU A 52 -0.45 -6.30 16.68
N LEU A 53 -1.35 -6.71 17.58
CA LEU A 53 -2.59 -6.00 17.86
C LEU A 53 -2.31 -4.64 18.52
N ILE A 54 -1.44 -4.60 19.53
CA ILE A 54 -1.07 -3.36 20.23
C ILE A 54 -0.35 -2.40 19.27
N ALA A 55 0.59 -2.88 18.46
CA ALA A 55 1.32 -2.06 17.49
C ALA A 55 0.37 -1.47 16.43
N LEU A 56 -0.54 -2.28 15.89
CA LEU A 56 -1.57 -1.81 14.96
C LEU A 56 -2.46 -0.73 15.57
N LEU A 57 -2.98 -0.96 16.78
CA LEU A 57 -3.82 0.02 17.45
C LEU A 57 -3.05 1.30 17.79
N ALA A 58 -1.79 1.19 18.20
CA ALA A 58 -0.94 2.33 18.47
C ALA A 58 -0.73 3.17 17.21
N CYS A 59 -0.34 2.56 16.08
CA CYS A 59 -0.16 3.28 14.81
C CYS A 59 -1.44 3.91 14.28
N ILE A 60 -2.58 3.21 14.32
CA ILE A 60 -3.86 3.77 13.87
C ILE A 60 -4.31 4.91 14.80
N GLY A 61 -4.16 4.72 16.12
CA GLY A 61 -4.53 5.71 17.12
C GLY A 61 -3.69 6.97 17.03
N THR A 62 -2.37 6.84 16.84
CA THR A 62 -1.47 7.99 16.67
C THR A 62 -1.75 8.71 15.37
N GLU A 63 -1.89 8.00 14.24
CA GLU A 63 -2.24 8.61 12.94
C GLU A 63 -3.55 9.41 13.06
N HIS A 64 -4.59 8.80 13.64
CA HIS A 64 -5.88 9.45 13.82
C HIS A 64 -5.78 10.68 14.74
N LEU A 65 -5.01 10.58 15.83
CA LEU A 65 -4.79 11.68 16.76
C LEU A 65 -4.02 12.83 16.09
N PHE A 66 -2.97 12.53 15.32
CA PHE A 66 -2.17 13.53 14.61
C PHE A 66 -2.95 14.20 13.48
N CYS A 67 -3.76 13.46 12.72
CA CYS A 67 -4.68 14.03 11.74
C CYS A 67 -5.67 14.99 12.39
N ARG A 68 -6.27 14.58 13.52
CA ARG A 68 -7.21 15.40 14.28
C ARG A 68 -6.55 16.67 14.86
N LEU A 69 -5.31 16.55 15.35
CA LEU A 69 -4.52 17.69 15.84
C LEU A 69 -4.09 18.64 14.71
N SER A 70 -3.93 18.12 13.49
CA SER A 70 -3.48 18.90 12.32
C SER A 70 -4.63 19.46 11.48
N ASP A 71 -5.89 19.34 11.91
CA ASP A 71 -7.10 19.70 11.14
C ASP A 71 -7.11 19.12 9.71
N LYS A 72 -6.50 17.93 9.54
CA LYS A 72 -6.42 17.24 8.25
C LYS A 72 -7.47 16.12 8.18
N PRO A 73 -7.97 15.80 6.97
CA PRO A 73 -8.81 14.62 6.79
C PRO A 73 -8.05 13.38 7.26
N THR A 74 -8.79 12.43 7.83
CA THR A 74 -8.21 11.21 8.40
C THR A 74 -7.67 10.30 7.31
N THR A 75 -6.36 10.05 7.29
CA THR A 75 -5.63 9.17 6.34
C THR A 75 -5.79 7.67 6.66
N VAL A 76 -6.65 7.32 7.62
CA VAL A 76 -6.84 5.92 8.07
C VAL A 76 -7.36 5.02 6.92
N GLY A 77 -8.00 5.61 5.91
CA GLY A 77 -8.54 4.89 4.75
C GLY A 77 -7.47 4.32 3.79
N ASP A 78 -6.24 4.82 3.83
CA ASP A 78 -5.24 4.59 2.77
C ASP A 78 -4.35 3.36 3.05
N TYR A 79 -4.67 2.58 4.08
CA TYR A 79 -3.91 1.43 4.60
C TYR A 79 -2.48 1.73 5.08
N SER A 80 -1.98 2.97 4.97
CA SER A 80 -0.60 3.33 5.34
C SER A 80 -0.31 3.09 6.82
N ALA A 81 -1.19 3.53 7.73
CA ALA A 81 -1.02 3.31 9.17
C ALA A 81 -1.06 1.82 9.55
N VAL A 82 -1.85 1.02 8.82
CA VAL A 82 -1.93 -0.44 9.02
C VAL A 82 -0.60 -1.09 8.64
N ILE A 83 -0.03 -0.71 7.49
CA ILE A 83 1.26 -1.23 7.03
C ILE A 83 2.36 -0.86 8.02
N SER A 84 2.39 0.39 8.51
CA SER A 84 3.36 0.81 9.53
C SER A 84 3.26 -0.03 10.80
N GLY A 85 2.04 -0.30 11.27
CA GLY A 85 1.83 -1.16 12.44
C GLY A 85 2.27 -2.61 12.20
N LEU A 86 1.99 -3.17 11.02
CA LEU A 86 2.42 -4.52 10.65
C LEU A 86 3.94 -4.68 10.48
N LEU A 87 4.63 -3.63 10.06
CA LEU A 87 6.09 -3.64 9.87
C LEU A 87 6.87 -3.38 11.16
N LEU A 88 6.27 -2.70 12.13
CA LEU A 88 6.88 -2.42 13.43
C LEU A 88 6.74 -3.58 14.44
N ALA A 89 5.74 -4.42 14.26
CA ALA A 89 5.43 -5.56 15.12
C ALA A 89 6.34 -6.76 14.87
#